data_AF-A0A8T9QFV9-F1
#
_entry.id   AF-A0A8T9QFV9-F1
#
_cell.length_a   1.000
_cell.length_b   1.000
_cell.length_c   1.000
_cell.angle_alpha   90.00
_cell.angle_beta   90.00
_cell.angle_gamma   90.00
#
_symmetry.space_group_name_H-M   'P 1'
#
loop_
_entity.id
_entity.type
_entity.pdbx_description
1 polymer ?
#
loop_
_entity_poly.entity_id
_entity_poly.type
_entity_poly.pdbx_seq_one_letter_code
_entity_poly.pdbx_strand_id
1 'polypeptide(L)'
;MTYNDNAMVRVLNLLKAVAEKQGEYAALDPTLASAAKLAVDKGVSCILKTQYVQNGKLTAWCAQHDRKTLLPVKARAFELASLSGAESVGIVQFLMSLDNPSPEVKKSIQAAVAWFQAVKMEGYVLKDVVDAAQPTGRDRVIVPEAGAVLWARFYDLETNKPIYVGRDGQKRSQLSEIENERRAGYVYASTWPQKLLTKDYPKWQQKWEKKEGSKI
;
A
#
# COMPACT_ATOMS: atom_id res chain seq x y z
N MET A 1 -2.96 13.00 -6.62
CA MET A 1 -3.49 11.62 -6.66
C MET A 1 -3.49 11.09 -5.25
N THR A 2 -4.60 10.50 -4.81
CA THR A 2 -4.80 10.15 -3.39
C THR A 2 -5.08 8.66 -3.27
N TYR A 3 -4.07 7.91 -2.83
CA TYR A 3 -4.23 6.50 -2.45
C TYR A 3 -4.66 6.34 -1.00
N ASN A 4 -4.39 7.33 -0.15
CA ASN A 4 -4.78 7.37 1.26
C ASN A 4 -6.22 6.89 1.49
N ASP A 5 -6.41 6.10 2.55
CA ASP A 5 -7.67 5.44 2.91
C ASP A 5 -8.25 4.57 1.77
N ASN A 6 -7.38 4.09 0.88
CA ASN A 6 -7.73 3.42 -0.37
C ASN A 6 -8.67 4.24 -1.28
N ALA A 7 -8.68 5.57 -1.22
CA ALA A 7 -9.66 6.39 -1.94
C ALA A 7 -9.67 6.12 -3.45
N MET A 8 -8.53 6.25 -4.13
CA MET A 8 -8.42 5.94 -5.56
C MET A 8 -8.70 4.47 -5.85
N VAL A 9 -8.22 3.55 -5.01
CA VAL A 9 -8.40 2.10 -5.19
C VAL A 9 -9.88 1.71 -5.11
N ARG A 10 -10.65 2.26 -4.15
CA ARG A 10 -12.10 2.02 -4.03
C ARG A 10 -12.86 2.50 -5.26
N VAL A 11 -12.53 3.69 -5.75
CA VAL A 11 -13.14 4.23 -6.98
C VAL A 11 -12.80 3.37 -8.18
N LEU A 12 -11.55 2.93 -8.33
CA LEU A 12 -11.16 2.07 -9.45
C LEU A 12 -11.81 0.69 -9.39
N ASN A 13 -11.99 0.11 -8.19
CA ASN A 13 -12.74 -1.14 -8.03
C ASN A 13 -14.22 -0.98 -8.44
N LEU A 14 -14.86 0.12 -8.05
CA LEU A 14 -16.24 0.43 -8.47
C LEU A 14 -16.33 0.55 -10.00
N LEU A 15 -15.44 1.34 -10.61
CA LEU A 15 -15.42 1.53 -12.06
C LEU A 15 -15.11 0.23 -12.80
N LYS A 16 -14.24 -0.63 -12.26
CA LYS A 16 -14.00 -1.97 -12.79
C LYS A 16 -15.27 -2.83 -12.76
N ALA A 17 -16.00 -2.84 -11.64
CA ALA A 17 -17.25 -3.59 -11.52
C ALA A 17 -18.31 -3.12 -12.52
N VAL A 18 -18.41 -1.80 -12.76
CA VAL A 18 -19.28 -1.21 -13.79
C VAL A 18 -18.81 -1.61 -15.20
N ALA A 19 -17.51 -1.49 -15.49
CA ALA A 19 -16.93 -1.85 -16.79
C ALA A 19 -17.16 -3.32 -17.14
N GLU A 20 -17.10 -4.20 -16.15
CA GLU A 20 -17.29 -5.65 -16.27
C GLU A 20 -18.76 -6.08 -16.10
N LYS A 21 -19.69 -5.11 -15.92
CA LYS A 21 -21.12 -5.38 -15.76
C LYS A 21 -21.41 -6.41 -14.66
N GLN A 22 -20.66 -6.35 -13.56
CA GLN A 22 -20.80 -7.32 -12.47
C GLN A 22 -22.08 -7.09 -11.66
N GLY A 23 -22.84 -8.16 -11.39
CA GLY A 23 -24.02 -8.10 -10.52
C GLY A 23 -25.06 -7.08 -10.99
N GLU A 24 -25.48 -6.19 -10.09
CA GLU A 24 -26.50 -5.16 -10.37
C GLU A 24 -26.05 -4.16 -11.44
N TYR A 25 -24.74 -4.03 -11.69
CA TYR A 25 -24.23 -3.14 -12.75
C TYR A 25 -24.50 -3.66 -14.17
N ALA A 26 -24.97 -4.91 -14.34
CA ALA A 26 -25.36 -5.45 -15.63
C ALA A 26 -26.51 -4.69 -16.30
N ALA A 27 -27.38 -4.05 -15.50
CA ALA A 27 -28.53 -3.28 -15.97
C ALA A 27 -28.19 -1.84 -16.36
N LEU A 28 -26.96 -1.37 -16.12
CA LEU A 28 -26.54 -0.01 -16.46
C LEU A 28 -26.39 0.20 -17.98
N ASP A 29 -26.53 1.45 -18.39
CA ASP A 29 -26.30 1.87 -19.78
C ASP A 29 -24.92 1.38 -20.29
N PRO A 30 -24.86 0.67 -21.44
CA PRO A 30 -23.60 0.20 -22.01
C PRO A 30 -22.54 1.29 -22.24
N THR A 31 -22.94 2.55 -22.43
CA THR A 31 -22.03 3.69 -22.58
C THR A 31 -21.25 3.97 -21.28
N LEU A 32 -21.88 3.76 -20.12
CA LEU A 32 -21.21 3.88 -18.81
C LEU A 32 -20.15 2.80 -18.62
N ALA A 33 -20.40 1.57 -19.07
CA ALA A 33 -19.42 0.49 -19.01
C ALA A 33 -18.16 0.83 -19.83
N SER A 34 -18.33 1.36 -21.04
CA SER A 34 -17.21 1.80 -21.90
C SER A 34 -16.44 2.97 -21.28
N ALA A 35 -17.14 3.97 -20.73
CA ALA A 35 -16.50 5.10 -20.05
C ALA A 35 -15.74 4.66 -18.78
N ALA A 36 -16.32 3.75 -18.00
CA ALA A 36 -15.70 3.18 -16.81
C ALA A 36 -14.47 2.37 -17.17
N LYS A 37 -14.50 1.57 -18.24
CA LYS A 37 -13.32 0.86 -18.75
C LYS A 37 -12.19 1.82 -19.08
N LEU A 38 -12.47 2.89 -19.83
CA LEU A 38 -11.46 3.89 -20.17
C LEU A 38 -10.88 4.57 -18.92
N ALA A 39 -11.72 4.85 -17.92
CA ALA A 39 -11.27 5.42 -16.65
C ALA A 39 -10.38 4.45 -15.85
N VAL A 40 -10.71 3.15 -15.83
CA VAL A 40 -9.88 2.10 -15.23
C VAL A 40 -8.53 2.01 -15.94
N ASP A 41 -8.50 1.97 -17.27
CA ASP A 41 -7.26 1.89 -18.05
C ASP A 41 -6.33 3.09 -17.76
N LYS A 42 -6.91 4.31 -17.68
CA LYS A 42 -6.17 5.52 -17.26
C LYS A 42 -5.71 5.45 -15.80
N GLY A 43 -6.54 4.93 -14.91
CA GLY A 43 -6.21 4.73 -13.50
C GLY A 43 -5.03 3.78 -13.30
N VAL A 44 -5.01 2.65 -14.03
CA VAL A 44 -3.89 1.72 -14.07
C VAL A 44 -2.63 2.41 -14.60
N SER A 45 -2.73 3.16 -15.70
CA SER A 45 -1.59 3.94 -16.21
C SER A 45 -1.02 4.91 -15.17
N CYS A 46 -1.88 5.61 -14.43
CA CYS A 46 -1.45 6.49 -13.34
C CYS A 46 -0.74 5.72 -12.23
N ILE A 47 -1.29 4.56 -11.79
CA ILE A 47 -0.65 3.70 -10.78
C ILE A 47 0.75 3.26 -11.24
N LEU A 48 0.90 2.80 -12.48
CA LEU A 48 2.20 2.36 -12.98
C LEU A 48 3.21 3.52 -13.04
N LYS A 49 2.78 4.72 -13.42
CA LYS A 49 3.66 5.91 -13.50
C LYS A 49 4.01 6.51 -12.15
N THR A 50 3.22 6.26 -11.11
CA THR A 50 3.50 6.73 -9.74
C THR A 50 4.27 5.72 -8.90
N GLN A 51 4.48 4.49 -9.39
CA GLN A 51 5.27 3.53 -8.64
C GLN A 51 6.70 4.05 -8.49
N TYR A 52 7.14 4.18 -7.25
CA TYR A 52 8.38 4.86 -6.95
C TYR A 52 9.58 4.00 -7.34
N VAL A 53 10.52 4.61 -8.06
CA VAL A 53 11.80 4.00 -8.43
C VAL A 53 12.86 4.49 -7.45
N GLN A 54 13.28 3.62 -6.54
CA GLN A 54 14.35 3.89 -5.60
C GLN A 54 15.64 3.25 -6.11
N ASN A 55 16.67 4.04 -6.37
CA ASN A 55 17.98 3.56 -6.82
C ASN A 55 17.89 2.59 -8.02
N GLY A 56 17.05 2.95 -9.01
CA GLY A 56 16.81 2.15 -10.22
C GLY A 56 15.90 0.94 -10.06
N LYS A 57 15.35 0.68 -8.85
CA LYS A 57 14.44 -0.44 -8.59
C LYS A 57 13.03 0.05 -8.31
N LEU A 58 12.04 -0.55 -8.97
CA LEU A 58 10.63 -0.32 -8.64
C LEU A 58 10.34 -0.82 -7.22
N THR A 59 9.53 -0.05 -6.48
CA THR A 59 9.17 -0.33 -5.09
C THR A 59 7.65 -0.34 -4.93
N ALA A 60 7.10 0.61 -4.19
CA ALA A 60 5.70 0.75 -3.85
C ALA A 60 5.23 2.18 -4.14
N TRP A 61 4.21 2.66 -3.43
CA TRP A 61 3.62 3.98 -3.65
C TRP A 61 3.58 4.80 -2.35
N CYS A 62 3.60 6.11 -2.49
CA CYS A 62 3.22 7.03 -1.41
C CYS A 62 1.70 7.05 -1.23
N ALA A 63 1.23 7.44 -0.06
CA ALA A 63 -0.21 7.65 0.17
C ALA A 63 -0.77 8.77 -0.73
N GLN A 64 0.07 9.72 -1.15
CA GLN A 64 -0.30 10.81 -2.06
C GLN A 64 0.85 11.11 -3.04
N HIS A 65 0.47 11.43 -4.28
CA HIS A 65 1.38 11.83 -5.34
C HIS A 65 0.91 13.13 -6.00
N ASP A 66 1.83 13.99 -6.41
CA ASP A 66 1.50 15.19 -7.16
C ASP A 66 0.84 14.84 -8.50
N ARG A 67 -0.17 15.60 -8.92
CA ARG A 67 -0.93 15.29 -10.13
C ARG A 67 -0.18 15.59 -11.44
N LYS A 68 0.89 16.39 -11.39
CA LYS A 68 1.68 16.80 -12.55
C LYS A 68 3.00 16.07 -12.60
N THR A 69 3.79 16.11 -11.53
CA THR A 69 5.11 15.49 -11.46
C THR A 69 5.04 13.98 -11.17
N LEU A 70 3.91 13.50 -10.65
CA LEU A 70 3.70 12.12 -10.23
C LEU A 70 4.58 11.66 -9.06
N LEU A 71 5.39 12.56 -8.49
CA LEU A 71 6.26 12.25 -7.36
C LEU A 71 5.48 12.17 -6.04
N PRO A 72 5.97 11.39 -5.06
CA PRO A 72 5.46 11.42 -3.69
C PRO A 72 5.39 12.84 -3.13
N VAL A 73 4.28 13.17 -2.47
CA VAL A 73 4.12 14.45 -1.77
C VAL A 73 3.54 14.24 -0.38
N LYS A 74 3.78 15.20 0.51
CA LYS A 74 3.15 15.20 1.84
C LYS A 74 1.65 15.52 1.76
N ALA A 75 0.90 15.09 2.76
CA ALA A 75 -0.47 15.53 3.00
C ALA A 75 -0.54 16.40 4.26
N ARG A 76 -0.91 15.83 5.40
CA ARG A 76 -0.85 16.52 6.71
C ARG A 76 0.59 16.63 7.21
N ALA A 77 0.82 17.44 8.25
CA ALA A 77 2.16 17.62 8.84
C ALA A 77 2.87 16.30 9.20
N PHE A 78 2.10 15.30 9.66
CA PHE A 78 2.58 13.97 10.04
C PHE A 78 2.48 12.91 8.92
N GLU A 79 2.21 13.33 7.67
CA GLU A 79 2.13 12.45 6.50
C GLU A 79 3.09 12.96 5.43
N LEU A 80 4.38 12.70 5.65
CA LEU A 80 5.43 13.11 4.74
C LEU A 80 5.44 12.27 3.47
N ALA A 81 6.06 12.81 2.41
CA ALA A 81 6.41 12.03 1.23
C ALA A 81 7.25 10.81 1.65
N SER A 82 6.71 9.62 1.44
CA SER A 82 7.22 8.34 1.95
C SER A 82 6.64 7.18 1.15
N LEU A 83 7.25 6.00 1.20
CA LEU A 83 6.60 4.78 0.71
C LEU A 83 5.61 4.29 1.77
N SER A 84 4.37 4.02 1.36
CA SER A 84 3.32 3.60 2.27
C SER A 84 3.24 2.08 2.35
N GLY A 85 3.47 1.52 3.53
CA GLY A 85 3.27 0.10 3.79
C GLY A 85 1.78 -0.30 3.85
N ALA A 86 0.89 0.64 4.16
CA ALA A 86 -0.55 0.40 4.26
C ALA A 86 -1.25 0.54 2.90
N GLU A 87 -1.16 1.72 2.26
CA GLU A 87 -1.96 2.02 1.06
C GLU A 87 -1.49 1.21 -0.15
N SER A 88 -0.21 0.85 -0.21
CA SER A 88 0.34 0.03 -1.29
C SER A 88 -0.27 -1.38 -1.34
N VAL A 89 -0.80 -1.91 -0.23
CA VAL A 89 -1.48 -3.21 -0.21
C VAL A 89 -2.71 -3.19 -1.10
N GLY A 90 -3.56 -2.16 -0.95
CA GLY A 90 -4.78 -2.01 -1.75
C GLY A 90 -4.48 -1.79 -3.23
N ILE A 91 -3.41 -1.06 -3.55
CA ILE A 91 -2.96 -0.87 -4.94
C ILE A 91 -2.55 -2.20 -5.57
N VAL A 92 -1.72 -2.99 -4.87
CA VAL A 92 -1.30 -4.31 -5.37
C VAL A 92 -2.49 -5.25 -5.55
N GLN A 93 -3.41 -5.29 -4.57
CA GLN A 93 -4.64 -6.09 -4.67
C GLN A 93 -5.50 -5.68 -5.87
N PHE A 94 -5.65 -4.38 -6.12
CA PHE A 94 -6.35 -3.88 -7.31
C PHE A 94 -5.67 -4.32 -8.60
N LEU A 95 -4.36 -4.12 -8.73
CA LEU A 95 -3.61 -4.56 -9.93
C LEU A 95 -3.72 -6.07 -10.15
N MET A 96 -3.66 -6.87 -9.07
CA MET A 96 -3.83 -8.32 -9.13
C MET A 96 -5.25 -8.76 -9.52
N SER A 97 -6.25 -7.89 -9.34
CA SER A 97 -7.65 -8.17 -9.71
C SER A 97 -7.92 -8.04 -11.22
N LEU A 98 -6.99 -7.44 -11.96
CA LEU A 98 -7.12 -7.27 -13.40
C LEU A 98 -7.02 -8.63 -14.10
N ASP A 99 -7.95 -8.90 -15.01
CA ASP A 99 -7.87 -10.08 -15.86
C ASP A 99 -6.87 -9.86 -16.98
N ASN A 100 -6.07 -10.91 -17.25
CA ASN A 100 -4.98 -10.91 -18.21
C ASN A 100 -4.03 -9.70 -18.04
N PRO A 101 -3.40 -9.55 -16.86
CA PRO A 101 -2.57 -8.39 -16.56
C PRO A 101 -1.38 -8.33 -17.53
N SER A 102 -1.09 -7.12 -18.04
CA SER A 102 0.01 -6.89 -18.97
C SER A 102 1.38 -7.18 -18.31
N PRO A 103 2.45 -7.38 -19.10
CA PRO A 103 3.81 -7.54 -18.55
C PRO A 103 4.23 -6.41 -17.59
N GLU A 104 3.84 -5.16 -17.88
CA GLU A 104 4.13 -4.00 -17.04
C GLU A 104 3.39 -4.07 -15.70
N VAL A 105 2.12 -4.49 -15.71
CA VAL A 105 1.32 -4.71 -14.49
C VAL A 105 1.92 -5.85 -13.66
N LYS A 106 2.29 -6.98 -14.30
CA LYS A 106 2.95 -8.09 -13.60
C LYS A 106 4.25 -7.65 -12.94
N LYS A 107 5.11 -6.94 -13.68
CA LYS A 107 6.37 -6.37 -13.17
C LYS A 107 6.14 -5.42 -11.98
N SER A 108 5.12 -4.57 -12.08
CA SER A 108 4.74 -3.64 -11.00
C SER A 108 4.33 -4.37 -9.72
N ILE A 109 3.48 -5.38 -9.83
CA ILE A 109 3.03 -6.23 -8.71
C ILE A 109 4.22 -6.94 -8.07
N GLN A 110 5.04 -7.62 -8.88
CA GLN A 110 6.20 -8.38 -8.41
C GLN A 110 7.21 -7.49 -7.68
N ALA A 111 7.47 -6.28 -8.20
CA ALA A 111 8.37 -5.32 -7.57
C ALA A 111 7.84 -4.83 -6.21
N ALA A 112 6.54 -4.54 -6.11
CA ALA A 112 5.94 -4.14 -4.84
C ALA A 112 5.95 -5.29 -3.81
N VAL A 113 5.70 -6.52 -4.23
CA VAL A 113 5.80 -7.71 -3.38
C VAL A 113 7.23 -7.93 -2.90
N ALA A 114 8.22 -7.82 -3.80
CA ALA A 114 9.63 -7.92 -3.44
C ALA A 114 10.03 -6.81 -2.45
N TRP A 115 9.53 -5.59 -2.63
CA TRP A 115 9.74 -4.49 -1.68
C TRP A 115 9.14 -4.81 -0.31
N PHE A 116 7.89 -5.27 -0.23
CA PHE A 116 7.29 -5.68 1.04
C PHE A 116 8.09 -6.78 1.75
N GLN A 117 8.62 -7.75 1.02
CA GLN A 117 9.49 -8.80 1.58
C GLN A 117 10.82 -8.23 2.10
N ALA A 118 11.37 -7.21 1.45
CA ALA A 118 12.64 -6.59 1.84
C ALA A 118 12.52 -5.66 3.06
N VAL A 119 11.37 -5.01 3.26
CA VAL A 119 11.18 -3.98 4.31
C VAL A 119 10.40 -4.46 5.53
N LYS A 120 10.05 -5.75 5.60
CA LYS A 120 9.39 -6.35 6.76
C LYS A 120 10.27 -6.23 8.01
N MET A 121 9.66 -5.95 9.14
CA MET A 121 10.30 -5.90 10.45
C MET A 121 10.04 -7.22 11.16
N GLU A 122 11.02 -8.12 11.13
CA GLU A 122 10.93 -9.44 11.76
C GLU A 122 11.27 -9.39 13.25
N GLY A 123 10.59 -10.20 14.05
CA GLY A 123 10.81 -10.30 15.48
C GLY A 123 10.17 -9.16 16.28
N TYR A 124 9.23 -8.41 15.70
CA TYR A 124 8.57 -7.29 16.36
C TYR A 124 7.05 -7.36 16.22
N VAL A 125 6.35 -6.87 17.24
CA VAL A 125 4.90 -6.73 17.26
C VAL A 125 4.50 -5.38 17.86
N LEU A 126 3.30 -4.91 17.53
CA LEU A 126 2.72 -3.67 17.99
C LEU A 126 1.71 -4.03 19.08
N LYS A 127 1.91 -3.52 20.30
CA LYS A 127 1.01 -3.77 21.43
C LYS A 127 0.39 -2.46 21.89
N ASP A 128 -0.92 -2.49 22.09
CA ASP A 128 -1.61 -1.48 22.88
C ASP A 128 -1.43 -1.84 24.36
N VAL A 129 -0.98 -0.88 25.17
CA VAL A 129 -0.71 -1.05 26.60
C VAL A 129 -1.46 -0.01 27.41
N VAL A 130 -1.92 -0.39 28.60
CA VAL A 130 -2.42 0.58 29.59
C VAL A 130 -1.21 1.21 30.27
N ASP A 131 -1.15 2.54 30.28
CA ASP A 131 -0.07 3.30 30.90
C ASP A 131 -0.64 4.60 31.49
N ALA A 132 -0.97 4.55 32.78
CA ALA A 132 -1.57 5.68 33.49
C ALA A 132 -0.63 6.88 33.64
N ALA A 133 0.68 6.71 33.40
CA ALA A 133 1.63 7.83 33.38
C ALA A 133 1.55 8.63 32.08
N GLN A 134 0.96 8.07 31.02
CA GLN A 134 0.78 8.77 29.75
C GLN A 134 -0.48 9.65 29.75
N PRO A 135 -0.48 10.79 29.03
CA PRO A 135 -1.64 11.68 28.95
C PRO A 135 -2.94 11.02 28.47
N THR A 136 -2.86 9.99 27.62
CA THR A 136 -4.04 9.27 27.13
C THR A 136 -4.45 8.06 27.99
N GLY A 137 -3.72 7.78 29.08
CA GLY A 137 -3.90 6.59 29.93
C GLY A 137 -3.49 5.27 29.26
N ARG A 138 -2.96 5.34 28.04
CA ARG A 138 -2.52 4.20 27.23
C ARG A 138 -1.33 4.57 26.37
N ASP A 139 -0.69 3.57 25.80
CA ASP A 139 0.32 3.74 24.77
C ASP A 139 0.23 2.63 23.73
N ARG A 140 0.96 2.83 22.64
CA ARG A 140 1.21 1.82 21.64
C ARG A 140 2.71 1.70 21.42
N VAL A 141 3.22 0.49 21.66
CA VAL A 141 4.66 0.21 21.64
C VAL A 141 5.00 -0.88 20.64
N ILE A 142 6.17 -0.75 20.01
CA ILE A 142 6.75 -1.82 19.19
C ILE A 142 7.75 -2.56 20.08
N VAL A 143 7.52 -3.84 20.31
CA VAL A 143 8.33 -4.67 21.23
C VAL A 143 8.79 -5.95 20.54
N PRO A 144 9.91 -6.54 20.98
CA PRO A 144 10.36 -7.83 20.47
C PRO A 144 9.33 -8.94 20.71
N GLU A 145 9.07 -9.75 19.70
CA GLU A 145 8.26 -10.97 19.78
C GLU A 145 8.72 -11.96 18.70
N ALA A 146 9.26 -13.10 19.14
CA ALA A 146 9.83 -14.09 18.22
C ALA A 146 8.77 -14.64 17.25
N GLY A 147 9.11 -14.67 15.97
CA GLY A 147 8.19 -15.12 14.91
C GLY A 147 7.15 -14.10 14.46
N ALA A 148 7.03 -12.95 15.13
CA ALA A 148 6.16 -11.86 14.68
C ALA A 148 6.79 -11.09 13.51
N VAL A 149 5.95 -10.54 12.63
CA VAL A 149 6.39 -9.70 11.51
C VAL A 149 5.45 -8.51 11.39
N LEU A 150 6.02 -7.32 11.23
CA LEU A 150 5.27 -6.08 10.99
C LEU A 150 5.81 -5.31 9.79
N TRP A 151 5.01 -4.36 9.34
CA TRP A 151 5.41 -3.33 8.39
C TRP A 151 5.07 -1.96 8.96
N ALA A 152 5.97 -1.01 8.76
CA ALA A 152 5.71 0.38 9.08
C ALA A 152 4.68 0.98 8.09
N ARG A 153 3.93 1.98 8.53
CA ARG A 153 3.02 2.71 7.66
C ARG A 153 3.77 3.60 6.67
N PHE A 154 4.91 4.14 7.10
CA PHE A 154 5.74 5.04 6.32
C PHE A 154 7.19 4.55 6.32
N TYR A 155 7.76 4.48 5.12
CA TYR A 155 9.17 4.18 4.90
C TYR A 155 9.81 5.35 4.16
N ASP A 156 11.03 5.69 4.57
CA ASP A 156 11.80 6.75 3.95
C ASP A 156 12.11 6.45 2.47
N LEU A 157 11.94 7.46 1.62
CA LEU A 157 12.09 7.35 0.17
C LEU A 157 13.51 6.99 -0.27
N GLU A 158 14.53 7.30 0.52
CA GLU A 158 15.93 7.07 0.15
C GLU A 158 16.47 5.78 0.76
N THR A 159 16.04 5.47 2.00
CA THR A 159 16.68 4.44 2.82
C THR A 159 15.83 3.20 3.08
N ASN A 160 14.53 3.19 2.76
CA ASN A 160 13.57 2.16 3.18
C ASN A 160 13.53 1.90 4.68
N LYS A 161 14.01 2.84 5.52
CA LYS A 161 13.86 2.72 6.97
C LYS A 161 12.46 3.17 7.38
N PRO A 162 11.81 2.50 8.35
CA PRO A 162 10.61 3.03 8.99
C PRO A 162 10.83 4.46 9.47
N ILE A 163 9.83 5.31 9.24
CA ILE A 163 9.81 6.67 9.80
C ILE A 163 8.54 6.88 10.61
N TYR A 164 8.69 7.57 11.73
CA TYR A 164 7.61 7.98 12.62
C TYR A 164 7.59 9.50 12.64
N VAL A 165 6.40 10.09 12.58
CA VAL A 165 6.29 11.56 12.41
C VAL A 165 5.20 12.06 13.32
N GLY A 166 5.56 12.95 14.24
CA GLY A 166 4.63 13.63 15.13
C GLY A 166 4.00 14.85 14.49
N ARG A 167 3.27 15.64 15.28
CA ARG A 167 2.67 16.92 14.83
C ARG A 167 3.72 17.97 14.44
N ASP A 168 4.94 17.84 14.94
CA ASP A 168 6.08 18.69 14.56
C ASP A 168 6.56 18.45 13.10
N GLY A 169 6.09 17.38 12.45
CA GLY A 169 6.46 17.03 11.09
C GLY A 169 7.90 16.54 10.95
N GLN A 170 8.60 16.23 12.04
CA GLN A 170 9.98 15.74 12.00
C GLN A 170 10.02 14.22 11.88
N LYS A 171 10.91 13.72 11.01
CA LYS A 171 11.17 12.27 10.90
C LYS A 171 11.88 11.79 12.16
N ARG A 172 11.31 10.76 12.78
CA ARG A 172 11.88 10.02 13.90
C ARG A 172 12.11 8.57 13.49
N SER A 173 13.08 7.93 14.14
CA SER A 173 13.51 6.57 13.84
C SER A 173 12.78 5.52 14.68
N GLN A 174 12.22 5.94 15.82
CA GLN A 174 11.48 5.08 16.74
C GLN A 174 10.10 5.64 17.04
N LEU A 175 9.14 4.75 17.26
CA LEU A 175 7.78 5.14 17.63
C LEU A 175 7.76 5.91 18.96
N SER A 176 8.63 5.57 19.91
CA SER A 176 8.74 6.24 21.22
C SER A 176 9.17 7.71 21.14
N GLU A 177 9.75 8.15 20.03
CA GLU A 177 10.28 9.51 19.83
C GLU A 177 9.22 10.54 19.39
N ILE A 178 7.97 10.13 19.14
CA ILE A 178 6.85 11.04 18.84
C ILE A 178 5.90 11.12 20.04
N GLU A 179 5.05 12.15 20.10
CA GLU A 179 4.13 12.38 21.20
C GLU A 179 3.12 11.23 21.43
N ASN A 180 2.80 10.94 22.70
CA ASN A 180 1.91 9.84 23.09
C ASN A 180 0.56 9.88 22.38
N GLU A 181 -0.01 11.07 22.19
CA GLU A 181 -1.28 11.26 21.49
C GLU A 181 -1.26 10.68 20.07
N ARG A 182 -0.13 10.80 19.35
CA ARG A 182 0.04 10.19 18.01
C ARG A 182 0.31 8.71 18.10
N ARG A 183 1.17 8.25 19.02
CA ARG A 183 1.45 6.82 19.20
C ARG A 183 0.16 6.05 19.48
N ALA A 184 -0.64 6.53 20.44
CA ALA A 184 -1.89 5.92 20.85
C ALA A 184 -3.02 6.12 19.82
N GLY A 185 -3.05 7.27 19.13
CA GLY A 185 -4.15 7.66 18.24
C GLY A 185 -4.00 7.22 16.78
N TYR A 186 -2.81 6.83 16.33
CA TYR A 186 -2.54 6.51 14.92
C TYR A 186 -1.75 5.20 14.79
N VAL A 187 -2.10 4.40 13.78
CA VAL A 187 -1.43 3.10 13.54
C VAL A 187 -0.22 3.34 12.65
N TYR A 188 0.98 3.32 13.23
CA TYR A 188 2.25 3.47 12.50
C TYR A 188 2.89 2.16 12.06
N ALA A 189 2.45 1.01 12.56
CA ALA A 189 2.91 -0.30 12.10
C ALA A 189 1.78 -1.32 12.23
N SER A 190 1.74 -2.31 11.34
CA SER A 190 0.74 -3.37 11.39
C SER A 190 1.15 -4.54 10.49
N THR A 191 0.28 -5.53 10.37
CA THR A 191 0.44 -6.73 9.54
C THR A 191 -0.23 -6.58 8.16
N TRP A 192 -0.52 -5.36 7.69
CA TRP A 192 -1.32 -5.14 6.46
C TRP A 192 -0.88 -5.99 5.26
N PRO A 193 0.43 -6.10 4.93
CA PRO A 193 0.88 -6.90 3.79
C PRO A 193 0.83 -8.42 4.01
N GLN A 194 0.67 -8.91 5.25
CA GLN A 194 0.84 -10.34 5.57
C GLN A 194 -0.08 -11.24 4.75
N LYS A 195 -1.38 -10.93 4.67
CA LYS A 195 -2.34 -11.72 3.87
C LYS A 195 -2.01 -11.66 2.38
N LEU A 196 -1.65 -10.48 1.88
CA LEU A 196 -1.24 -10.30 0.50
C LEU A 196 -0.06 -11.23 0.16
N LEU A 197 0.98 -11.24 0.98
CA LEU A 197 2.20 -12.01 0.75
C LEU A 197 2.00 -13.52 0.91
N THR A 198 1.24 -13.94 1.92
CA THR A 198 1.14 -15.37 2.30
C THR A 198 0.02 -16.12 1.58
N LYS A 199 -1.00 -15.40 1.07
CA LYS A 199 -2.20 -16.03 0.51
C LYS A 199 -2.56 -15.50 -0.88
N ASP A 200 -2.70 -14.19 -1.02
CA ASP A 200 -3.29 -13.62 -2.23
C ASP A 200 -2.29 -13.66 -3.40
N TYR A 201 -1.03 -13.27 -3.17
CA TYR A 201 0.02 -13.26 -4.20
C TYR A 201 0.39 -14.66 -4.69
N PRO A 202 0.64 -15.68 -3.84
CA PRO A 202 0.91 -17.04 -4.33
C PRO A 202 -0.21 -17.60 -5.22
N LYS A 203 -1.48 -17.31 -4.90
CA LYS A 203 -2.63 -17.70 -5.75
C LYS A 203 -2.61 -16.99 -7.09
N TRP A 204 -2.30 -15.69 -7.10
CA TRP A 204 -2.19 -14.91 -8.33
C TRP A 204 -1.05 -15.42 -9.23
N GLN A 205 0.10 -15.76 -8.66
CA GLN A 205 1.22 -16.36 -9.40
C GLN A 205 0.81 -17.69 -10.05
N GLN A 206 0.08 -18.55 -9.35
CA GLN A 206 -0.43 -19.80 -9.92
C GLN A 206 -1.35 -19.57 -11.12
N LYS A 207 -2.19 -18.52 -11.09
CA LYS A 207 -3.10 -18.16 -12.19
C LYS A 207 -2.34 -17.62 -13.41
N TRP A 208 -1.32 -16.77 -13.20
CA TRP A 208 -0.77 -15.92 -14.25
C TRP A 208 0.70 -16.18 -14.64
N GLU A 209 1.43 -16.99 -13.89
CA GLU A 209 2.86 -17.28 -14.13
C GLU A 209 3.13 -18.75 -14.52
N LYS A 210 2.25 -19.70 -14.16
CA LYS A 210 2.47 -21.14 -14.47
C LYS A 210 2.20 -21.55 -15.93
N LYS A 211 1.95 -20.62 -16.85
CA LYS A 211 1.66 -20.95 -18.28
C LYS A 211 2.86 -20.94 -19.23
N GLU A 212 4.07 -20.60 -18.78
CA GLU A 212 5.26 -20.54 -19.65
C GLU A 212 6.18 -21.79 -19.59
N GLY A 213 5.74 -22.89 -18.96
CA GLY A 213 6.62 -24.04 -18.66
C GLY A 213 6.17 -25.41 -19.18
N SER A 214 5.31 -25.50 -20.20
CA SER A 214 4.97 -26.80 -20.82
C SER A 214 5.05 -26.72 -22.33
N LYS A 215 6.28 -26.71 -22.82
CA LYS A 215 6.64 -27.35 -24.09
C LYS A 215 7.78 -28.31 -23.75
N ILE A 216 7.42 -29.58 -23.57
CA ILE A 216 8.32 -30.72 -23.76
C ILE A 216 8.12 -31.14 -25.21
#